data_AF-A0AAD4C3P3-F1
#
_entry.id   AF-A0AAD4C3P3-F1
#
_cell.length_a   1.000
_cell.length_b   1.000
_cell.length_c   1.000
_cell.angle_alpha   90.00
_cell.angle_beta   90.00
_cell.angle_gamma   90.00
#
_symmetry.space_group_name_H-M   'P 1'
#
loop_
_entity.id
_entity.type
_entity.pdbx_description
1 polymer ?
#
loop_
_entity_poly.entity_id
_entity_poly.type
_entity_poly.pdbx_seq_one_letter_code
_entity_poly.pdbx_strand_id
1 'polypeptide(L)'
;PHSNPSRKKKDAASSCPAGTIMTGLNYLKGEPPILAKPDEEYPAWLWELTKPRQLVDDGPGGKAEKRGLRLTHRQTLKDNNMFKAK
;
A
#
# COMPACT_ATOMS: atom_id res chain seq x y z
N PRO A 1 7.19 -13.09 36.38
CA PRO A 1 8.37 -12.66 35.57
C PRO A 1 8.31 -13.29 34.16
N HIS A 2 8.00 -12.61 33.06
CA HIS A 2 8.20 -11.22 32.70
C HIS A 2 7.03 -10.73 31.83
N SER A 3 6.57 -9.51 32.08
CA SER A 3 5.67 -8.80 31.17
C SER A 3 6.44 -8.46 29.89
N ASN A 4 5.99 -9.00 28.75
CA ASN A 4 6.52 -8.62 27.44
C ASN A 4 6.04 -7.18 27.16
N PRO A 5 6.92 -6.17 27.12
CA PRO A 5 6.46 -4.81 26.87
C PRO A 5 5.92 -4.77 25.44
N SER A 6 4.62 -4.53 25.33
CA SER A 6 3.97 -4.33 24.03
C SER A 6 4.80 -3.34 23.23
N ARG A 7 5.49 -3.82 22.19
CA ARG A 7 6.28 -3.00 21.27
C ARG A 7 5.27 -2.04 20.65
N LYS A 8 5.17 -0.82 21.20
CA LYS A 8 4.37 0.26 20.64
C LYS A 8 4.87 0.40 19.19
N LYS A 9 4.06 -0.04 18.23
CA LYS A 9 4.23 0.32 16.83
C LYS A 9 4.17 1.84 16.84
N LYS A 10 5.33 2.50 16.81
CA LYS A 10 5.39 3.79 16.17
C LYS A 10 4.94 3.48 14.76
N ASP A 11 3.83 4.05 14.33
CA ASP A 11 3.46 4.05 12.93
C ASP A 11 4.55 4.84 12.22
N ALA A 12 5.71 4.22 12.00
CA ALA A 12 6.77 4.78 11.18
C ALA A 12 6.12 4.96 9.82
N ALA A 13 5.92 6.21 9.42
CA ALA A 13 5.24 6.55 8.18
C ALA A 13 6.00 5.95 6.99
N SER A 14 7.32 5.89 7.09
CA SER A 14 8.22 5.23 6.15
C SER A 14 8.75 3.88 6.64
N SER A 15 9.03 2.99 5.69
CA SER A 15 9.73 1.72 5.94
C SER A 15 11.26 1.85 5.84
N CYS A 16 11.77 2.98 5.35
CA CYS A 16 13.19 3.19 5.07
C CYS A 16 13.69 4.40 5.89
N PRO A 17 14.63 4.22 6.83
CA PRO A 17 15.19 5.35 7.58
C PRO A 17 16.02 6.27 6.68
N ALA A 18 16.20 7.52 7.11
CA ALA A 18 17.06 8.50 6.43
C ALA A 18 18.48 7.94 6.24
N GLY A 19 19.07 8.19 5.06
CA GLY A 19 20.38 7.68 4.66
C GLY A 19 20.38 6.26 4.09
N THR A 20 19.22 5.59 3.98
CA THR A 20 19.14 4.28 3.31
C THR A 20 19.42 4.43 1.82
N ILE A 21 20.35 3.63 1.28
CA ILE A 21 20.64 3.60 -0.16
C ILE A 21 19.50 2.90 -0.90
N MET A 22 18.88 3.60 -1.84
CA MET A 22 17.83 3.07 -2.70
C MET A 22 18.44 2.46 -3.96
N THR A 23 18.77 1.17 -3.91
CA THR A 23 19.36 0.45 -5.03
C THR A 23 18.38 0.29 -6.20
N GLY A 24 18.89 0.33 -7.44
CA GLY A 24 18.07 0.13 -8.65
C GLY A 24 17.23 1.32 -9.11
N LEU A 25 17.31 2.49 -8.44
CA LEU A 25 16.67 3.72 -8.91
C LEU A 25 17.50 4.48 -9.95
N ASN A 26 18.84 4.49 -9.81
CA ASN A 26 19.71 5.12 -10.80
C ASN A 26 19.68 4.33 -12.10
N TYR A 27 19.41 5.03 -13.20
CA TYR A 27 19.36 4.44 -14.54
C TYR A 27 20.60 4.81 -15.37
N LEU A 28 21.26 5.93 -15.08
CA LEU A 28 22.51 6.33 -15.74
C LEU A 28 23.73 5.78 -15.01
N LYS A 29 24.82 5.59 -15.77
CA LYS A 29 26.11 5.17 -15.23
C LYS A 29 26.81 6.37 -14.59
N GLY A 30 27.37 6.17 -13.40
CA GLY A 30 28.17 7.19 -12.70
C GLY A 30 27.37 8.19 -11.87
N GLU A 31 26.04 8.04 -11.78
CA GLU A 31 25.24 8.85 -10.85
C GLU A 31 25.50 8.46 -9.39
N PRO A 32 25.52 9.45 -8.47
CA PRO A 32 25.70 9.19 -7.05
C PRO A 32 24.53 8.35 -6.49
N PRO A 33 24.76 7.55 -5.44
CA PRO A 33 23.70 6.73 -4.85
C PRO A 33 22.56 7.58 -4.31
N ILE A 34 21.32 7.23 -4.66
CA ILE A 34 20.13 7.89 -4.11
C ILE A 34 19.96 7.45 -2.65
N LEU A 35 19.97 8.42 -1.75
CA LEU A 35 19.75 8.22 -0.32
C LEU A 35 18.33 8.65 0.05
N ALA A 36 17.67 7.85 0.88
CA ALA A 36 16.39 8.23 1.49
C ALA A 36 16.58 9.47 2.37
N LYS A 37 15.70 10.46 2.21
CA LYS A 37 15.66 11.66 3.03
C LYS A 37 14.90 11.40 4.34
N PRO A 38 14.96 12.31 5.33
CA PRO A 38 14.06 12.25 6.48
C PRO A 38 12.57 12.34 6.05
N ASP A 39 11.68 11.69 6.79
CA ASP A 39 10.23 11.66 6.51
C ASP A 39 9.59 13.06 6.42
N GLU A 40 10.17 14.03 7.14
CA GLU A 40 9.72 15.44 7.21
C GLU A 40 10.06 16.23 5.93
N GLU A 41 11.08 15.81 5.17
CA GLU A 41 11.47 16.48 3.93
C GLU A 41 10.59 16.02 2.75
N TYR A 42 9.86 14.90 2.92
CA TYR A 42 8.90 14.46 1.92
C TYR A 42 7.58 15.23 2.05
N PRO A 43 6.96 15.60 0.92
CA PRO A 43 5.67 16.24 0.93
C PRO A 43 4.60 15.42 1.67
N ALA A 44 3.71 16.10 2.40
CA ALA A 44 2.66 15.46 3.21
C ALA A 44 1.73 14.53 2.39
N TRP A 45 1.51 14.82 1.10
CA TRP A 45 0.67 14.01 0.22
C TRP A 45 1.20 12.57 0.07
N LEU A 46 2.52 12.34 0.21
CA LEU A 46 3.12 11.00 0.07
C LEU A 46 2.50 10.01 1.07
N TRP A 47 2.27 10.48 2.29
CA TRP A 47 1.69 9.67 3.36
C TRP A 47 0.18 9.49 3.22
N GLU A 48 -0.48 10.27 2.37
CA GLU A 48 -1.89 10.06 2.05
C GLU A 48 -2.08 8.89 1.06
N LEU A 49 -1.08 8.58 0.22
CA LEU A 49 -1.15 7.46 -0.73
C LEU A 49 -1.21 6.09 -0.05
N THR A 50 -0.68 5.97 1.17
CA THR A 50 -0.73 4.72 1.92
C THR A 50 -2.12 4.41 2.45
N LYS A 51 -3.02 5.41 2.51
CA LYS A 51 -4.40 5.24 2.93
C LYS A 51 -5.18 4.49 1.85
N PRO A 52 -6.10 3.58 2.23
CA PRO A 52 -6.92 2.88 1.26
C PRO A 52 -7.77 3.90 0.48
N ARG A 53 -7.77 3.76 -0.86
CA ARG A 53 -8.62 4.58 -1.72
C ARG A 53 -10.09 4.30 -1.39
N GLN A 54 -10.76 5.32 -0.86
CA GLN A 54 -12.21 5.31 -0.65
C GLN A 54 -12.86 5.72 -1.97
N LEU A 55 -13.71 4.84 -2.52
CA LEU A 55 -14.60 5.23 -3.61
C LEU A 55 -15.82 5.85 -2.94
N VAL A 56 -16.06 7.13 -3.24
CA VAL A 56 -17.28 7.80 -2.82
C VAL A 56 -18.47 7.13 -3.51
N ASP A 57 -19.59 7.04 -2.82
CA ASP A 57 -20.82 6.54 -3.42
C ASP A 57 -21.36 7.59 -4.40
N ASP A 58 -21.00 7.41 -5.68
CA ASP A 58 -21.35 8.32 -6.77
C ASP A 58 -22.82 8.16 -7.24
N GLY A 59 -23.67 7.47 -6.47
CA GLY A 59 -25.05 7.15 -6.82
C GLY A 59 -25.20 5.96 -7.78
N PRO A 60 -26.43 5.71 -8.28
CA PRO A 60 -26.72 4.53 -9.10
C PRO A 60 -25.88 4.50 -10.38
N GLY A 61 -25.17 3.40 -10.62
CA GLY A 61 -24.23 3.24 -11.74
C GLY A 61 -22.84 3.85 -11.52
N GLY A 62 -22.57 4.33 -10.31
CA GLY A 62 -21.32 4.92 -9.87
C GLY A 62 -20.11 3.96 -9.87
N LYS A 63 -18.91 4.51 -9.69
CA LYS A 63 -17.67 3.69 -9.70
C LYS A 63 -17.60 2.72 -8.53
N ALA A 64 -18.15 3.09 -7.38
CA ALA A 64 -18.24 2.26 -6.19
C ALA A 64 -19.09 1.00 -6.43
N GLU A 65 -20.32 1.18 -6.93
CA GLU A 65 -21.25 0.09 -7.24
C GLU A 65 -20.66 -0.87 -8.29
N LYS A 66 -20.13 -0.34 -9.40
CA LYS A 66 -19.47 -1.15 -10.44
C LYS A 66 -18.31 -1.98 -9.90
N ARG A 67 -17.51 -1.45 -8.97
CA ARG A 67 -16.44 -2.21 -8.31
C ARG A 67 -17.01 -3.31 -7.42
N GLY A 68 -18.09 -3.03 -6.70
CA GLY A 68 -18.85 -4.01 -5.91
C GLY A 68 -19.29 -5.20 -6.77
N LEU A 69 -19.94 -4.94 -7.91
CA LEU A 69 -20.38 -6.00 -8.83
C LEU A 69 -19.21 -6.83 -9.38
N ARG A 70 -18.08 -6.20 -9.69
CA ARG A 70 -16.88 -6.93 -10.14
C ARG A 70 -16.30 -7.81 -9.04
N LEU A 71 -16.33 -7.35 -7.80
CA LEU A 71 -15.86 -8.12 -6.65
C LEU A 71 -16.74 -9.36 -6.41
N THR A 72 -18.06 -9.19 -6.43
CA THR A 72 -18.99 -10.32 -6.27
C THR A 72 -18.86 -11.31 -7.41
N HIS A 73 -18.78 -10.84 -8.66
CA HIS A 73 -18.57 -11.70 -9.82
C HIS A 73 -17.23 -12.46 -9.74
N ARG A 74 -16.16 -11.80 -9.30
CA ARG A 74 -14.87 -12.47 -9.10
C ARG A 74 -14.95 -13.54 -8.00
N GLN A 75 -15.77 -13.31 -6.96
CA GLN A 75 -15.96 -14.28 -5.89
C GLN A 75 -16.71 -15.52 -6.38
N THR A 76 -17.82 -15.33 -7.10
CA THR A 76 -18.60 -16.46 -7.64
C THR A 76 -17.78 -17.32 -8.60
N LEU A 77 -16.96 -16.69 -9.45
CA LEU A 77 -16.04 -17.42 -10.33
C LEU A 77 -14.99 -18.22 -9.54
N LYS A 78 -14.42 -17.63 -8.48
CA LYS A 78 -13.47 -18.34 -7.61
C LYS A 78 -14.12 -19.54 -6.93
N ASP A 79 -15.30 -19.38 -6.36
CA ASP A 79 -16.01 -20.44 -5.66
C ASP A 79 -16.34 -21.60 -6.60
N ASN A 80 -16.88 -21.30 -7.79
CA ASN A 80 -17.15 -22.31 -8.82
C ASN A 80 -15.89 -23.05 -9.26
N ASN A 81 -14.78 -22.33 -9.48
CA ASN A 81 -13.50 -22.96 -9.83
C ASN A 81 -12.96 -23.81 -8.67
N MET A 82 -13.12 -23.38 -7.41
CA MET A 82 -12.69 -24.12 -6.23
C MET A 82 -13.44 -25.44 -6.05
N PHE A 83 -14.76 -25.48 -6.31
CA PHE A 83 -15.56 -26.70 -6.21
C PHE A 83 -15.38 -27.64 -7.39
N LYS A 84 -15.04 -27.12 -8.57
CA LYS A 84 -14.76 -27.94 -9.77
C LYS A 84 -13.33 -28.48 -9.80
N ALA A 85 -12.40 -27.86 -9.09
CA ALA A 85 -10.98 -28.25 -9.03
C ALA A 85 -10.65 -29.25 -7.90
N LYS A 86 -11.63 -29.65 -7.09
CA LYS A 86 -11.56 -30.80 -6.17
C LYS A 86 -12.22 -32.01 -6.81
#